data_AF-A0A7C4EYZ9-F1
#
_entry.id   AF-A0A7C4EYZ9-F1
#
_cell.length_a   1.000
_cell.length_b   1.000
_cell.length_c   1.000
_cell.angle_alpha   90.00
_cell.angle_beta   90.00
_cell.angle_gamma   90.00
#
_symmetry.space_group_name_H-M   'P 1'
#
loop_
_entity.id
_entity.type
_entity.pdbx_description
1 polymer ?
#
loop_
_entity_poly.entity_id
_entity_poly.type
_entity_poly.pdbx_seq_one_letter_code
_entity_poly.pdbx_strand_id
1 'polypeptide(L)'
;MSKKFAELSRVFDILLSPRGCPWDRKQTHKSLIKYLREETREFIQAVKKNDFAGMKEELGDILLQVMFHAWLAKNEKKFTIDGVLDHLIKKLKRRHPHVFGKTKVKSVRDVVINWDRIKRKEKR
;
A
#
# COMPACT_ATOMS: atom_id res chain seq x y z
N MET A 1 3.78 2.76 15.22
CA MET A 1 2.81 1.98 14.42
C MET A 1 1.47 1.97 15.16
N SER A 2 0.31 2.06 14.49
CA SER A 2 -0.98 2.01 15.20
C SER A 2 -1.16 0.64 15.89
N LYS A 3 -1.86 0.59 17.03
CA LYS A 3 -2.12 -0.68 17.74
C LYS A 3 -2.76 -1.72 16.82
N LYS A 4 -3.69 -1.30 15.97
CA LYS A 4 -4.40 -2.16 15.01
C LYS A 4 -3.53 -2.66 13.87
N PHE A 5 -2.59 -1.85 13.38
CA PHE A 5 -1.68 -2.30 12.34
C PHE A 5 -0.69 -3.35 12.86
N ALA A 6 -0.19 -3.17 14.10
CA ALA A 6 0.65 -4.16 14.75
C ALA A 6 -0.11 -5.46 15.07
N GLU A 7 -1.42 -5.37 15.34
CA GLU A 7 -2.31 -6.52 15.47
C GLU A 7 -2.46 -7.25 14.12
N LEU A 8 -2.71 -6.52 13.03
CA LEU A 8 -2.78 -7.07 11.68
C LEU A 8 -1.50 -7.80 11.26
N SER A 9 -0.32 -7.24 11.53
CA SER A 9 0.95 -7.92 11.26
C SER A 9 1.06 -9.26 12.00
N ARG A 10 0.61 -9.31 13.27
CA ARG A 10 0.60 -10.55 14.06
C ARG A 10 -0.39 -11.57 13.52
N VAL A 11 -1.56 -11.13 13.05
CA VAL A 11 -2.54 -12.02 12.39
C VAL A 11 -1.90 -12.68 11.16
N PHE A 12 -1.20 -11.91 10.32
CA PHE A 12 -0.50 -12.46 9.15
C PHE A 12 0.62 -13.44 9.53
N ASP A 13 1.42 -13.13 10.55
CA ASP A 13 2.45 -14.06 11.03
C ASP A 13 1.85 -15.40 11.51
N ILE A 14 0.64 -15.40 12.08
CA ILE A 14 -0.07 -16.63 12.49
C ILE A 14 -0.65 -17.36 11.27
N LEU A 15 -1.40 -16.65 10.40
CA LEU A 15 -2.05 -17.22 9.21
C LEU A 15 -1.06 -17.92 8.29
N LEU A 16 0.15 -17.38 8.15
CA LEU A 16 1.18 -17.89 7.26
C LEU A 16 2.25 -18.74 7.98
N SER A 17 2.10 -18.94 9.30
CA SER A 17 2.95 -19.86 10.07
C SER A 17 2.77 -21.32 9.61
N PRO A 18 3.69 -22.25 9.94
CA PRO A 18 3.53 -23.67 9.62
C PRO A 18 2.22 -24.31 10.10
N ARG A 19 1.60 -23.76 11.16
CA ARG A 19 0.31 -24.19 11.72
C ARG A 19 -0.88 -23.37 11.22
N GLY A 20 -0.65 -22.38 10.36
CA GLY A 20 -1.66 -21.49 9.82
C GLY A 20 -2.42 -22.09 8.63
N CYS A 21 -3.09 -21.24 7.86
CA CYS A 21 -3.94 -21.63 6.75
C CYS A 21 -3.12 -22.24 5.59
N PRO A 22 -3.42 -23.47 5.16
CA PRO A 22 -2.70 -24.10 4.04
C PRO A 22 -2.89 -23.37 2.70
N TRP A 23 -4.03 -22.70 2.49
CA TRP A 23 -4.29 -21.94 1.28
C TRP A 23 -3.45 -20.67 1.23
N ASP A 24 -3.40 -19.91 2.34
CA ASP A 24 -2.60 -18.68 2.45
C ASP A 24 -1.12 -18.98 2.18
N ARG A 25 -0.61 -20.08 2.76
CA ARG A 25 0.79 -20.50 2.59
C ARG A 25 1.17 -20.93 1.18
N LYS A 26 0.20 -21.35 0.36
CA LYS A 26 0.44 -21.73 -1.04
C LYS A 26 0.51 -20.53 -1.99
N GLN A 27 0.20 -19.33 -1.50
CA GLN A 27 0.18 -18.15 -2.34
C GLN A 27 1.58 -17.69 -2.76
N THR A 28 1.63 -17.08 -3.94
CA THR A 28 2.81 -16.43 -4.50
C THR A 28 2.42 -15.03 -4.93
N HIS A 29 3.41 -14.17 -5.18
CA HIS A 29 3.14 -12.85 -5.75
C HIS A 29 2.31 -12.93 -7.04
N LYS A 30 2.51 -13.96 -7.86
CA LYS A 30 1.78 -14.10 -9.14
C LYS A 30 0.34 -14.59 -8.93
N SER A 31 0.11 -15.52 -8.00
CA SER A 31 -1.25 -16.04 -7.75
C SER A 31 -2.18 -14.99 -7.16
N LEU A 32 -1.61 -14.03 -6.41
CA LEU A 32 -2.36 -12.98 -5.73
C LEU A 32 -2.80 -11.81 -6.62
N ILE A 33 -2.17 -11.62 -7.79
CA ILE A 33 -2.46 -10.48 -8.69
C ILE A 33 -3.94 -10.44 -9.10
N LYS A 34 -4.60 -11.60 -9.26
CA LYS A 34 -6.01 -11.64 -9.66
C LYS A 34 -6.91 -11.02 -8.59
N TYR A 35 -6.66 -11.29 -7.31
CA TYR A 35 -7.42 -10.76 -6.19
C TYR A 35 -7.20 -9.26 -6.07
N LEU A 36 -5.95 -8.78 -6.09
CA LEU A 36 -5.68 -7.33 -6.08
C LEU A 36 -6.40 -6.56 -7.21
N ARG A 37 -6.52 -7.17 -8.40
CA ARG A 37 -7.27 -6.58 -9.52
C ARG A 37 -8.78 -6.61 -9.29
N GLU A 38 -9.30 -7.57 -8.56
CA GLU A 38 -10.70 -7.72 -8.19
C GLU A 38 -11.09 -6.66 -7.15
N GLU A 39 -10.42 -6.63 -6.00
CA GLU A 39 -10.67 -5.65 -4.92
C GLU A 39 -10.55 -4.20 -5.43
N THR A 40 -9.59 -3.93 -6.33
CA THR A 40 -9.45 -2.59 -6.93
C THR A 40 -10.67 -2.22 -7.77
N ARG A 41 -11.27 -3.18 -8.50
CA ARG A 41 -12.48 -2.92 -9.28
C ARG A 41 -13.69 -2.74 -8.38
N GLU A 42 -13.80 -3.52 -7.30
CA GLU A 42 -14.88 -3.41 -6.34
C GLU A 42 -14.82 -2.08 -5.58
N PHE A 43 -13.62 -1.65 -5.15
CA PHE A 43 -13.42 -0.31 -4.60
C PHE A 43 -13.90 0.79 -5.56
N ILE A 44 -13.53 0.69 -6.86
CA ILE A 44 -14.00 1.65 -7.88
C ILE A 44 -15.52 1.64 -8.00
N GLN A 45 -16.17 0.48 -7.91
CA GLN A 45 -17.63 0.37 -7.95
C GLN A 45 -18.27 1.00 -6.71
N ALA A 46 -17.73 0.73 -5.51
CA ALA A 46 -18.21 1.33 -4.27
C ALA A 46 -18.12 2.86 -4.32
N VAL A 47 -17.00 3.42 -4.80
CA VAL A 47 -16.83 4.86 -5.04
C VAL A 47 -17.92 5.41 -5.96
N LYS A 48 -18.16 4.76 -7.12
CA LYS A 48 -19.18 5.21 -8.08
C LYS A 48 -20.60 5.21 -7.51
N LYS A 49 -20.87 4.33 -6.53
CA LYS A 49 -22.17 4.21 -5.86
C LYS A 49 -22.29 5.09 -4.60
N ASN A 50 -21.24 5.82 -4.22
CA ASN A 50 -21.13 6.49 -2.92
C ASN A 50 -21.36 5.54 -1.73
N ASP A 51 -21.00 4.26 -1.91
CA ASP A 51 -21.13 3.24 -0.88
C ASP A 51 -19.91 3.28 0.04
N PHE A 52 -20.02 4.03 1.14
CA PHE A 52 -18.92 4.17 2.10
C PHE A 52 -18.63 2.89 2.88
N ALA A 53 -19.61 2.00 3.05
CA ALA A 53 -19.41 0.72 3.72
C ALA A 53 -18.55 -0.18 2.82
N GLY A 54 -18.95 -0.31 1.55
CA GLY A 54 -18.14 -0.99 0.53
C GLY A 54 -16.75 -0.37 0.42
N MET A 55 -16.62 0.96 0.31
CA MET A 55 -15.29 1.59 0.25
C MET A 55 -14.38 1.20 1.41
N LYS A 56 -14.91 1.06 2.62
CA LYS A 56 -14.15 0.66 3.80
C LYS A 56 -13.73 -0.81 3.73
N GLU A 57 -14.62 -1.69 3.29
CA GLU A 57 -14.36 -3.13 3.10
C GLU A 57 -13.24 -3.33 2.07
N GLU A 58 -13.42 -2.77 0.88
CA GLU A 58 -12.50 -2.94 -0.24
C GLU A 58 -11.12 -2.31 0.02
N LEU A 59 -11.04 -1.20 0.77
CA LEU A 59 -9.75 -0.67 1.22
C LEU A 59 -9.04 -1.62 2.20
N GLY A 60 -9.81 -2.37 2.99
CA GLY A 60 -9.33 -3.45 3.83
C GLY A 60 -8.75 -4.60 3.00
N ASP A 61 -9.44 -5.00 1.94
CA ASP A 61 -8.99 -6.10 1.07
C ASP A 61 -7.80 -5.71 0.19
N ILE A 62 -7.74 -4.45 -0.28
CA ILE A 62 -6.52 -3.92 -0.89
C ILE A 62 -5.34 -3.96 0.10
N LEU A 63 -5.57 -3.59 1.37
CA LEU A 63 -4.55 -3.67 2.41
C LEU A 63 -4.15 -5.13 2.71
N LEU A 64 -5.09 -6.08 2.68
CA LEU A 64 -4.84 -7.52 2.81
C LEU A 64 -3.84 -7.96 1.74
N GLN A 65 -4.02 -7.55 0.49
CA GLN A 65 -3.08 -7.86 -0.59
C GLN A 65 -1.69 -7.26 -0.33
N VAL A 66 -1.60 -5.99 0.10
CA VAL A 66 -0.32 -5.35 0.48
C VAL A 66 0.40 -6.15 1.56
N MET A 67 -0.33 -6.62 2.58
CA MET A 67 0.22 -7.42 3.66
C MET A 67 0.72 -8.79 3.19
N PHE A 68 -0.01 -9.50 2.33
CA PHE A 68 0.46 -10.75 1.73
C PHE A 68 1.75 -10.56 0.95
N HIS A 69 1.82 -9.56 0.06
CA HIS A 69 3.02 -9.28 -0.72
C HIS A 69 4.20 -8.91 0.19
N ALA A 70 3.98 -8.10 1.23
CA ALA A 70 5.04 -7.76 2.18
C ALA A 70 5.52 -8.99 2.98
N TRP A 71 4.61 -9.88 3.37
CA TRP A 71 4.96 -11.10 4.10
C TRP A 71 5.75 -12.09 3.23
N LEU A 72 5.31 -12.34 1.99
CA LEU A 72 6.03 -13.20 1.05
C LEU A 72 7.44 -12.69 0.77
N ALA A 73 7.59 -11.38 0.55
CA ALA A 73 8.90 -10.76 0.36
C ALA A 73 9.78 -10.82 1.61
N LYS A 74 9.19 -10.72 2.82
CA LYS A 74 9.90 -10.90 4.10
C LYS A 74 10.44 -12.33 4.21
N ASN A 75 9.63 -13.33 3.85
CA ASN A 75 10.04 -14.74 3.87
C ASN A 75 11.21 -15.02 2.91
N GLU A 76 11.26 -14.33 1.76
CA GLU A 76 12.38 -14.38 0.81
C GLU A 76 13.54 -13.44 1.17
N LYS A 77 13.53 -12.83 2.37
CA LYS A 77 14.53 -11.86 2.85
C LYS A 77 14.77 -10.68 1.88
N LYS A 78 13.72 -10.23 1.18
CA LYS A 78 13.79 -9.12 0.21
C LYS A 78 13.42 -7.77 0.83
N PHE A 79 12.21 -7.66 1.39
CA PHE A 79 11.74 -6.46 2.08
C PHE A 79 10.63 -6.80 3.07
N THR A 80 10.31 -5.86 3.96
CA THR A 80 9.23 -6.00 4.95
C THR A 80 8.15 -4.95 4.74
N ILE A 81 7.03 -5.09 5.47
CA ILE A 81 5.99 -4.06 5.48
C ILE A 81 6.53 -2.70 5.96
N ASP A 82 7.43 -2.68 6.95
CA ASP A 82 8.10 -1.46 7.39
C ASP A 82 8.94 -0.84 6.27
N GLY A 83 9.65 -1.66 5.50
CA GLY A 83 10.37 -1.20 4.31
C GLY A 83 9.47 -0.57 3.25
N VAL A 84 8.27 -1.12 3.03
CA VAL A 84 7.26 -0.54 2.13
C VAL A 84 6.77 0.82 2.65
N LEU A 85 6.44 0.91 3.94
CA LEU A 85 5.99 2.14 4.58
C LEU A 85 7.07 3.21 4.55
N ASP A 86 8.31 2.87 4.90
CA ASP A 86 9.45 3.80 4.86
C ASP A 86 9.70 4.32 3.45
N HIS A 87 9.65 3.44 2.45
CA HIS A 87 9.80 3.83 1.05
C HIS A 87 8.70 4.82 0.63
N LEU A 88 7.44 4.53 1.00
CA LEU A 88 6.30 5.41 0.72
C LEU A 88 6.43 6.77 1.44
N ILE A 89 6.76 6.77 2.74
CA ILE A 89 6.93 8.00 3.54
C ILE A 89 8.02 8.88 2.95
N LYS A 90 9.20 8.32 2.66
CA LYS A 90 10.32 9.06 2.05
C LYS A 90 9.91 9.65 0.71
N LYS A 91 9.23 8.88 -0.14
CA LYS A 91 8.71 9.33 -1.44
C LYS A 91 7.71 10.48 -1.28
N LEU A 92 6.76 10.36 -0.36
CA LEU A 92 5.74 11.40 -0.14
C LEU A 92 6.36 12.70 0.41
N LYS A 93 7.27 12.62 1.39
CA LYS A 93 7.98 13.80 1.90
C LYS A 93 8.80 14.48 0.80
N ARG A 94 9.55 13.70 0.02
CA ARG A 94 10.40 14.22 -1.08
C ARG A 94 9.57 14.89 -2.17
N ARG A 95 8.40 14.34 -2.52
CA ARG A 95 7.54 14.87 -3.59
C ARG A 95 6.61 16.01 -3.13
N HIS A 96 6.47 16.24 -1.83
CA HIS A 96 5.76 17.40 -1.26
C HIS A 96 6.70 18.33 -0.48
N PRO A 97 7.76 18.89 -1.10
CA PRO A 97 8.68 19.79 -0.41
C PRO A 97 8.03 21.13 -0.04
N HIS A 98 6.81 21.38 -0.51
CA HIS A 98 6.00 22.53 -0.14
C HIS A 98 5.17 22.32 1.13
N VAL A 99 4.98 21.07 1.55
CA VAL A 99 4.37 20.73 2.84
C VAL A 99 5.45 20.40 3.87
N PHE A 100 6.47 19.62 3.49
CA PHE A 100 7.47 19.07 4.41
C PHE A 100 8.87 19.73 4.29
N GLY A 101 8.99 20.77 3.48
CA GLY A 101 10.26 21.46 3.22
C GLY A 101 10.08 22.97 3.14
N LYS A 102 10.92 23.64 2.35
CA LYS A 102 10.93 25.12 2.23
C LYS A 102 10.37 25.63 0.90
N THR A 103 9.93 24.75 -0.01
CA THR A 103 9.44 25.18 -1.33
C THR A 103 8.11 25.90 -1.19
N LYS A 104 8.01 27.15 -1.65
CA LYS A 104 6.72 27.86 -1.67
C LYS A 104 6.01 27.57 -2.99
N VAL A 105 4.72 27.26 -2.91
CA VAL A 105 3.80 27.12 -4.05
C VAL A 105 2.63 28.08 -3.82
N LYS A 106 2.07 28.66 -4.88
CA LYS A 106 0.99 29.65 -4.77
C LYS A 106 -0.34 29.13 -5.30
N SER A 107 -0.34 27.99 -5.98
CA SER A 107 -1.52 27.40 -6.59
C SER A 107 -1.44 25.86 -6.69
N VAL A 108 -2.58 25.22 -6.91
CA VAL A 108 -2.66 23.78 -7.23
C VAL A 108 -1.84 23.46 -8.49
N ARG A 109 -1.84 24.36 -9.48
CA ARG A 109 -1.03 24.20 -10.70
C ARG A 109 0.46 24.13 -10.38
N ASP A 110 0.96 24.98 -9.48
CA ASP A 110 2.36 24.95 -9.05
C ASP A 110 2.71 23.64 -8.33
N VAL A 111 1.78 23.11 -7.53
CA VAL A 111 1.93 21.81 -6.86
C VAL A 111 2.10 20.68 -7.89
N VAL A 112 1.23 20.62 -8.91
CA VAL A 112 1.29 19.60 -9.97
C VAL A 112 2.58 19.72 -10.78
N ILE A 113 2.97 20.93 -11.20
CA ILE A 113 4.21 21.18 -11.95
C ILE A 113 5.42 20.70 -11.14
N ASN A 114 5.48 21.06 -9.86
CA ASN A 114 6.60 20.66 -9.00
C ASN A 114 6.63 19.14 -8.77
N TRP A 115 5.47 18.50 -8.58
CA TRP A 115 5.34 17.06 -8.47
C TRP A 115 5.87 16.32 -9.70
N ASP A 116 5.46 16.75 -10.89
CA ASP A 116 5.88 16.14 -12.15
C ASP A 116 7.38 16.36 -12.43
N ARG A 117 7.90 17.54 -12.09
CA ARG A 117 9.35 17.82 -12.16
C ARG A 117 10.16 16.86 -11.28
N ILE A 118 9.71 16.60 -10.05
CA ILE A 118 10.38 15.67 -9.13
C ILE A 118 10.27 14.24 -9.66
N LYS A 119 9.09 13.81 -10.13
CA LYS A 119 8.90 12.50 -10.77
C LYS A 119 9.85 12.26 -11.94
N ARG A 120 10.07 13.25 -12.81
CA ARG A 120 10.96 13.13 -13.97
C ARG A 120 12.43 12.93 -13.55
N LYS A 121 12.86 13.54 -12.45
CA LYS A 121 14.23 13.36 -11.91
C LYS A 121 14.44 11.98 -11.29
N GLU A 122 13.39 11.34 -10.77
CA GLU A 122 13.44 10.01 -10.14
C GLU A 122 13.35 8.84 -11.14
N LYS A 123 12.94 9.09 -12.39
CA LYS A 123 12.81 8.07 -13.45
C LYS A 123 14.10 7.93 -14.30
N ARG A 124 15.18 8.58 -13.90
CA ARG A 124 16.54 8.37 -14.41
C ARG A 124 17.28 7.47 -13.43
#